data_AF-A0A2N3T778-F1
#
_entry.id   AF-A0A2N3T778-F1
#
_cell.length_a   1.000
_cell.length_b   1.000
_cell.length_c   1.000
_cell.angle_alpha   90.00
_cell.angle_beta   90.00
_cell.angle_gamma   90.00
#
_symmetry.space_group_name_H-M   'P 1'
#
loop_
_entity.id
_entity.type
_entity.pdbx_description
1 polymer ?
#
loop_
_entity_poly.entity_id
_entity_poly.type
_entity_poly.pdbx_seq_one_letter_code
_entity_poly.pdbx_strand_id
1 'polypeptide(L)'
;MSNYNEEKAYEKAKKRLENEKGFYSHLAIYIAINIALLFFMSKVMAYAGADHQDSGFNNWKTWNTILTPLIWGIALLGHGLWVFRERSFLKNFFKKSMFSKDWEERKIKEFMDKDKF
;
A
#
# COMPACT_ATOMS: atom_id res chain seq x y z
N MET A 1 -15.98 28.58 -18.59
CA MET A 1 -15.09 28.24 -17.45
C MET A 1 -15.67 27.16 -16.52
N SER A 2 -16.99 26.97 -16.37
CA SER A 2 -17.58 25.93 -15.50
C SER A 2 -17.27 24.50 -15.97
N ASN A 3 -17.52 24.18 -17.25
CA ASN A 3 -17.30 22.83 -17.81
C ASN A 3 -15.87 22.30 -17.62
N TYR A 4 -14.85 23.14 -17.81
CA TYR A 4 -13.44 22.74 -17.65
C TYR A 4 -13.07 22.32 -16.22
N ASN A 5 -13.67 22.99 -15.23
CA ASN A 5 -13.43 22.67 -13.82
C ASN A 5 -14.17 21.40 -13.40
N GLU A 6 -15.37 21.17 -13.94
CA GLU A 6 -16.15 19.94 -13.71
C GLU A 6 -15.47 18.72 -14.33
N GLU A 7 -14.97 18.84 -15.57
CA GLU A 7 -14.24 17.78 -16.26
C GLU A 7 -12.96 17.38 -15.50
N LYS A 8 -12.17 18.35 -15.05
CA LYS A 8 -10.98 18.10 -14.21
C LYS A 8 -11.32 17.42 -12.88
N ALA A 9 -12.40 17.84 -12.22
CA ALA A 9 -12.84 17.24 -10.98
C ALA A 9 -13.27 15.78 -11.18
N TYR A 10 -13.98 15.52 -12.29
CA TYR A 10 -14.42 14.18 -12.68
C TYR A 10 -13.22 13.27 -13.01
N GLU A 11 -12.26 13.72 -13.82
CA GLU A 11 -11.07 12.93 -14.14
C GLU A 11 -10.26 12.57 -12.90
N LYS A 12 -10.12 13.52 -11.96
CA LYS A 12 -9.45 13.27 -10.68
C LYS A 12 -10.18 12.21 -9.85
N ALA A 13 -11.52 12.29 -9.78
CA ALA A 13 -12.34 11.30 -9.10
C ALA A 13 -12.24 9.91 -9.75
N LYS A 14 -12.26 9.85 -11.09
CA LYS A 14 -12.12 8.60 -11.85
C LYS A 14 -10.76 7.94 -11.62
N LYS A 15 -9.67 8.69 -11.74
CA LYS A 15 -8.31 8.17 -11.50
C LYS A 15 -8.13 7.64 -10.08
N ARG A 16 -8.75 8.29 -9.09
CA ARG A 16 -8.77 7.80 -7.70
C ARG A 16 -9.49 6.46 -7.59
N LEU A 17 -10.68 6.35 -8.17
CA LEU A 17 -11.45 5.11 -8.19
C LEU A 17 -10.68 3.95 -8.81
N GLU A 18 -9.98 4.20 -9.92
CA GLU A 18 -9.14 3.20 -10.58
C GLU A 18 -7.98 2.72 -9.67
N ASN A 19 -7.31 3.65 -8.99
CA ASN A 19 -6.25 3.31 -8.03
C ASN A 19 -6.78 2.51 -6.83
N GLU A 20 -7.94 2.88 -6.29
CA GLU A 20 -8.58 2.16 -5.18
C GLU A 20 -8.96 0.74 -5.61
N LYS A 21 -9.57 0.57 -6.80
CA LYS A 21 -9.88 -0.75 -7.38
C LYS A 21 -8.61 -1.59 -7.56
N GLY A 22 -7.53 -1.00 -8.06
CA GLY A 22 -6.23 -1.66 -8.19
C GLY A 22 -5.69 -2.16 -6.85
N PHE A 23 -5.79 -1.34 -5.80
CA PHE A 23 -5.40 -1.75 -4.44
C PHE A 23 -6.24 -2.91 -3.91
N TYR A 24 -7.57 -2.88 -4.07
CA TYR A 24 -8.44 -3.96 -3.60
C TYR A 24 -8.14 -5.30 -4.30
N SER A 25 -7.75 -5.28 -5.58
CA SER A 25 -7.29 -6.48 -6.27
C SER A 25 -6.03 -7.07 -5.61
N HIS A 26 -5.03 -6.24 -5.32
CA HIS A 26 -3.81 -6.68 -4.63
C HIS A 26 -4.11 -7.21 -3.22
N LEU A 27 -5.00 -6.53 -2.48
CA LEU A 27 -5.43 -6.96 -1.15
C LEU A 27 -6.16 -8.31 -1.20
N ALA A 28 -7.06 -8.49 -2.17
CA ALA A 28 -7.80 -9.74 -2.35
C ALA A 28 -6.87 -10.91 -2.67
N ILE A 29 -5.91 -10.72 -3.59
CA ILE A 29 -4.90 -11.73 -3.92
C ILE A 29 -4.04 -12.04 -2.71
N TYR A 30 -3.59 -11.02 -1.96
CA TYR A 30 -2.82 -11.19 -0.74
C TYR A 30 -3.59 -12.05 0.28
N ILE A 31 -4.86 -11.74 0.56
CA ILE A 31 -5.67 -12.52 1.51
C ILE A 31 -5.86 -13.97 1.01
N ALA A 32 -6.20 -14.15 -0.27
CA ALA A 32 -6.45 -15.46 -0.85
C ALA A 32 -5.20 -16.36 -0.78
N ILE A 33 -4.02 -15.84 -1.14
CA ILE A 33 -2.76 -16.58 -1.09
C ILE A 33 -2.40 -16.93 0.35
N ASN A 34 -2.55 -16.00 1.30
CA ASN A 34 -2.23 -16.29 2.70
C ASN A 34 -3.14 -17.37 3.30
N ILE A 35 -4.45 -17.33 3.00
CA ILE A 35 -5.38 -18.38 3.40
C ILE A 35 -4.98 -19.72 2.77
N ALA A 36 -4.69 -19.74 1.47
CA ALA A 36 -4.26 -20.95 0.78
C ALA A 36 -2.95 -21.51 1.37
N LEU A 37 -1.99 -20.66 1.71
CA LEU A 37 -0.71 -21.05 2.29
C LEU A 37 -0.88 -21.64 3.70
N LEU A 38 -1.72 -21.03 4.55
CA LEU A 38 -2.06 -21.57 5.87
C LEU A 38 -2.80 -22.92 5.77
N PHE A 39 -3.74 -23.04 4.83
CA PHE A 39 -4.50 -24.26 4.61
C PHE A 39 -3.61 -25.39 4.08
N PHE A 40 -2.76 -25.09 3.10
CA PHE A 40 -1.81 -26.03 2.52
C PHE A 40 -0.83 -26.54 3.57
N MET A 41 -0.25 -25.63 4.37
CA MET A 41 0.69 -26.00 5.43
C MET A 41 0.04 -26.80 6.57
N SER A 42 -1.20 -26.49 6.94
CA SER A 42 -1.87 -27.16 8.07
C SER A 42 -2.52 -28.49 7.72
N LYS A 43 -3.13 -28.61 6.53
CA LYS A 43 -3.97 -29.76 6.17
C LYS A 43 -3.28 -30.66 5.14
N VAL A 44 -2.71 -30.09 4.09
CA VAL A 44 -2.16 -30.89 2.97
C VAL A 44 -0.86 -31.57 3.39
N MET A 45 0.04 -30.88 4.08
CA MET A 45 1.30 -31.47 4.53
C MET A 45 1.09 -32.57 5.60
N ALA A 46 0.11 -32.37 6.49
CA ALA A 46 -0.27 -33.37 7.49
C ALA A 46 -0.90 -34.63 6.87
N TYR A 47 -1.74 -34.48 5.84
CA TYR A 47 -2.34 -35.61 5.12
C TYR A 47 -1.36 -36.35 4.21
N ALA A 48 -0.38 -35.65 3.64
CA ALA A 48 0.62 -36.24 2.74
C ALA A 48 1.65 -37.15 3.45
N GLY A 49 1.58 -37.29 4.78
CA GLY A 49 2.58 -38.03 5.56
C GLY A 49 3.98 -37.39 5.53
N ALA A 50 4.09 -36.19 4.96
CA ALA A 50 5.30 -35.39 4.87
C ALA A 50 5.57 -34.62 6.18
N ASP A 51 5.26 -35.24 7.32
CA ASP A 51 5.72 -34.77 8.63
C ASP A 51 7.20 -35.12 8.74
N HIS A 52 8.01 -34.38 7.99
CA HIS A 52 9.44 -34.52 8.05
C HIS A 52 9.88 -34.04 9.44
N GLN A 53 10.27 -34.99 10.28
CA GLN A 53 10.83 -34.77 11.62
C GLN A 53 12.21 -34.09 11.58
N ASP A 54 12.56 -33.45 10.46
CA ASP A 54 13.74 -32.62 10.35
C ASP A 54 13.45 -31.24 10.96
N SER A 55 14.17 -30.95 12.05
CA SER A 55 14.09 -29.68 12.75
C SER A 55 14.44 -28.48 11.86
N GLY A 56 15.33 -28.67 10.88
CA GLY A 56 15.73 -27.63 9.91
C GLY A 56 14.58 -27.22 9.00
N PHE A 57 13.92 -28.20 8.38
CA PHE A 57 12.78 -27.97 7.51
C PHE A 57 11.58 -27.36 8.25
N ASN A 58 11.26 -27.84 9.46
CA ASN A 58 10.16 -27.29 10.26
C ASN A 58 10.42 -25.83 10.69
N ASN A 59 11.67 -25.50 11.03
CA ASN A 59 12.04 -24.12 11.34
C ASN A 59 11.93 -23.24 10.09
N TRP A 60 12.51 -23.66 8.95
CA TRP A 60 12.40 -22.94 7.67
C TRP A 60 10.94 -22.71 7.26
N LYS A 61 10.08 -23.72 7.38
CA LYS A 61 8.63 -23.64 7.10
C LYS A 61 7.93 -22.60 7.97
N THR A 62 8.21 -22.62 9.28
CA THR A 62 7.60 -21.71 10.25
C THR A 62 8.02 -20.26 9.97
N TRP A 63 9.32 -20.04 9.75
CA TRP A 63 9.85 -18.73 9.42
C TRP A 63 9.29 -18.18 8.11
N ASN A 64 9.19 -18.98 7.04
CA ASN A 64 8.62 -18.51 5.78
C ASN A 64 7.11 -18.23 5.89
N THR A 65 6.36 -19.07 6.60
CA THR A 65 4.91 -18.87 6.80
C THR A 65 4.61 -17.58 7.56
N ILE A 66 5.56 -17.06 8.35
CA ILE A 66 5.42 -15.80 9.09
C ILE A 66 6.03 -14.63 8.31
N LEU A 67 7.28 -14.76 7.84
CA LEU A 67 8.01 -13.67 7.19
C LEU A 67 7.43 -13.27 5.84
N THR A 68 6.96 -14.23 5.04
CA THR A 68 6.39 -13.95 3.71
C THR A 68 5.14 -13.05 3.80
N PRO A 69 4.11 -13.38 4.61
CA PRO A 69 2.99 -12.46 4.84
C PRO A 69 3.43 -11.14 5.44
N LEU A 70 4.39 -11.14 6.38
CA LEU A 70 4.82 -9.90 7.02
C LEU A 70 5.43 -8.92 6.03
N ILE A 71 6.37 -9.38 5.19
CA ILE A 71 7.03 -8.52 4.19
C ILE A 71 6.02 -8.01 3.16
N TRP A 72 5.19 -8.91 2.63
CA TRP A 72 4.15 -8.53 1.67
C TRP A 72 3.10 -7.61 2.31
N GLY A 73 2.78 -7.81 3.59
CA GLY A 73 1.91 -6.97 4.37
C GLY A 73 2.46 -5.56 4.52
N ILE A 74 3.76 -5.40 4.79
CA ILE A 74 4.42 -4.09 4.83
C ILE A 74 4.34 -3.39 3.46
N ALA A 75 4.64 -4.11 2.38
CA ALA A 75 4.53 -3.57 1.03
C ALA A 75 3.09 -3.14 0.69
N LEU A 76 2.10 -3.95 1.08
CA LEU A 76 0.69 -3.67 0.89
C LEU A 76 0.22 -2.47 1.72
N LEU A 77 0.69 -2.35 2.97
CA LEU A 77 0.45 -1.18 3.81
C LEU A 77 1.03 0.08 3.16
N GLY A 78 2.25 0.02 2.64
CA GLY A 78 2.86 1.13 1.90
C GLY A 78 2.04 1.52 0.66
N HIS A 79 1.59 0.55 -0.12
CA HIS A 79 0.73 0.79 -1.28
C HIS A 79 -0.62 1.40 -0.88
N GLY A 80 -1.24 0.91 0.19
CA GLY A 80 -2.47 1.45 0.75
C GLY A 80 -2.31 2.90 1.21
N LEU A 81 -1.22 3.22 1.94
CA LEU A 81 -0.91 4.59 2.34
C LEU A 81 -0.75 5.52 1.13
N TRP A 82 -0.16 5.03 0.04
CA TRP A 82 0.00 5.79 -1.21
C TRP A 82 -1.33 6.04 -1.94
N VAL A 83 -2.15 4.99 -2.12
CA VAL A 83 -3.45 5.05 -2.80
C VAL A 83 -4.44 5.89 -2.01
N PHE A 84 -4.48 5.73 -0.69
CA PHE A 84 -5.40 6.45 0.18
C PHE A 84 -4.84 7.76 0.76
N ARG A 85 -3.67 8.25 0.32
CA ARG A 85 -3.06 9.48 0.87
C ARG A 85 -4.02 10.67 0.93
N GLU A 86 -4.93 10.77 -0.05
CA GLU A 86 -5.87 11.91 -0.15
C GLU A 86 -7.11 11.77 0.75
N ARG A 87 -7.45 10.55 1.18
CA ARG A 87 -8.64 10.23 1.99
C ARG A 87 -8.29 9.76 3.42
N SER A 88 -7.04 9.40 3.67
CA SER A 88 -6.57 8.92 4.97
C SER A 88 -6.47 10.05 5.99
N PHE A 89 -6.56 9.70 7.28
CA PHE A 89 -6.30 10.62 8.41
C PHE A 89 -4.90 11.28 8.32
N LEU A 90 -3.98 10.62 7.61
CA LEU A 90 -2.64 11.13 7.31
C LEU A 90 -2.60 12.21 6.22
N LYS A 91 -3.73 12.61 5.62
CA LYS A 91 -3.78 13.69 4.61
C LYS A 91 -3.07 14.94 5.11
N ASN A 92 -3.33 15.36 6.35
CA ASN A 92 -2.70 16.53 6.95
C ASN A 92 -1.20 16.33 7.20
N PHE A 93 -0.79 15.10 7.56
CA PHE A 93 0.62 14.74 7.73
C PHE A 93 1.37 14.77 6.39
N PHE A 94 0.84 14.14 5.35
CA PHE A 94 1.43 14.15 4.01
C PHE A 94 1.37 15.54 3.34
N LYS A 95 0.35 16.34 3.63
CA LYS A 95 0.26 17.73 3.17
C LYS A 95 1.26 18.65 3.87
N LYS A 96 1.58 18.40 5.15
CA LYS A 96 2.60 19.15 5.90
C LYS A 96 4.02 18.62 5.68
N SER A 97 4.16 17.42 5.12
CA SER A 97 5.46 16.84 4.74
C SER A 97 6.18 17.72 3.71
N MET A 98 7.51 17.77 3.78
CA MET A 98 8.37 18.57 2.90
C MET A 98 8.27 18.19 1.41
N PHE A 99 7.59 17.10 1.07
CA PHE A 99 7.33 16.65 -0.30
C PHE A 99 5.96 17.11 -0.86
N SER A 100 5.22 17.95 -0.13
CA SER A 100 3.95 18.50 -0.62
C SER A 100 4.17 19.70 -1.53
N LYS A 101 3.39 19.79 -2.60
CA LYS A 101 3.35 20.97 -3.50
C LYS A 101 3.08 22.27 -2.76
N ASP A 102 2.31 22.23 -1.67
CA ASP A 102 2.03 23.41 -0.84
C ASP A 102 3.29 23.91 -0.10
N TRP A 103 4.20 23.01 0.30
CA TRP A 103 5.48 23.40 0.90
C TRP A 103 6.40 24.01 -0.16
N GLU A 104 6.43 23.41 -1.35
CA GLU A 104 7.20 23.89 -2.50
C GLU A 104 6.74 25.28 -2.95
N GLU A 105 5.44 25.49 -3.16
CA GLU A 105 4.86 26.80 -3.50
C GLU A 105 5.15 27.85 -2.43
N ARG A 106 5.07 27.49 -1.14
CA ARG A 106 5.42 28.41 -0.05
C ARG A 106 6.89 28.80 -0.10
N LYS A 107 7.79 27.85 -0.38
CA LYS A 107 9.22 28.13 -0.46
C LYS A 107 9.59 28.95 -1.69
N ILE A 108 9.00 28.66 -2.84
CA ILE A 108 9.16 29.46 -4.05
C ILE A 108 8.71 30.90 -3.78
N LYS A 109 7.56 31.09 -3.13
CA LYS A 109 7.07 32.42 -2.74
C LYS A 109 8.01 33.13 -1.77
N GLU A 110 8.52 32.44 -0.75
CA GLU A 110 9.54 32.98 0.17
C GLU A 110 10.82 33.43 -0.55
N PHE A 111 11.30 32.69 -1.55
CA PHE A 111 12.47 33.09 -2.34
C PHE A 111 12.16 34.30 -3.25
N MET A 112 11.03 34.29 -3.95
CA MET A 112 10.59 35.42 -4.78
C MET A 112 10.41 36.72 -4.00
N ASP A 113 9.92 36.65 -2.76
CA ASP A 113 9.73 37.84 -1.92
C ASP A 113 11.05 38.33 -1.30
N LYS A 114 12.06 37.46 -1.16
CA LYS A 114 13.43 37.84 -0.73
C LYS A 114 14.25 38.50 -1.85
N ASP A 115 14.05 38.10 -3.10
CA ASP A 115 14.73 38.67 -4.27
C ASP A 115 14.11 40.01 -4.74
N LYS A 116 13.03 40.47 -4.08
CA LYS A 116 12.39 41.78 -4.36
C LYS A 116 13.02 42.96 -3.60
N PHE A 117 14.25 42.81 -3.10
CA PHE A 117 15.04 43.89 -2.48
C PHE A 117 16.38 44.06 -3.18
#